data_AF-A0A538F9X1-F1
#
_entry.id   AF-A0A538F9X1-F1
#
_cell.length_a   1.000
_cell.length_b   1.000
_cell.length_c   1.000
_cell.angle_alpha   90.00
_cell.angle_beta   90.00
_cell.angle_gamma   90.00
#
_symmetry.space_group_name_H-M   'P 1'
#
loop_
_entity.id
_entity.type
_entity.pdbx_description
1 polymer ?
#
loop_
_entity_poly.entity_id
_entity_poly.type
_entity_poly.pdbx_seq_one_letter_code
_entity_poly.pdbx_strand_id
1 'polypeptide(L)'
;MDTWSWSYERALPAAGFTVCTVRLPDDALGDIQTASEYVVYAVRRMASLTGRKVDVIGHSQGTLEPRWAIRWWPRSVRPRVDDYISLAGPHHGVVGADACVASGNCWPAVWQMASHSHFLAALNSVDETPGAISYTSIFSDTDELVQPSEPVPTAALRGASNVRVQDVCPGRPVHHVGELDDGVVWAVVIDALTHPGPAKVSRLPGDVCTRQLVPGETYQSAFNGNFALYSHAAEAFERHPGVRSEPPLRPYARGHG
;
A
#
# COMPACT_ATOMS: atom_id res chain seq x y z
N MET A 1 10.46 0.53 14.92
CA MET A 1 9.27 -0.33 15.01
C MET A 1 8.89 -0.69 13.60
N ASP A 2 8.52 -1.94 13.35
CA ASP A 2 8.07 -2.38 12.03
C ASP A 2 6.58 -2.04 11.82
N THR A 3 6.20 -1.58 10.64
CA THR A 3 4.84 -1.15 10.26
C THR A 3 3.75 -2.15 10.61
N TRP A 4 4.04 -3.46 10.50
CA TRP A 4 3.03 -4.52 10.61
C TRP A 4 3.01 -5.21 11.97
N SER A 5 4.11 -5.11 12.72
CA SER A 5 4.40 -5.89 13.94
C SER A 5 3.38 -5.77 15.09
N TRP A 6 2.57 -4.72 15.08
CA TRP A 6 1.59 -4.42 16.12
C TRP A 6 0.15 -4.70 15.71
N SER A 7 -0.11 -5.05 14.44
CA SER A 7 -1.45 -5.34 13.93
C SER A 7 -1.44 -6.60 13.04
N TYR A 8 -1.23 -6.45 11.73
CA TYR A 8 -1.39 -7.52 10.74
C TYR A 8 -0.42 -8.69 10.97
N GLU A 9 0.81 -8.44 11.43
CA GLU A 9 1.79 -9.51 11.73
C GLU A 9 1.35 -10.38 12.91
N ARG A 10 0.41 -9.90 13.74
CA ARG A 10 -0.22 -10.68 14.81
C ARG A 10 -1.53 -11.32 14.35
N ALA A 11 -2.39 -10.53 13.71
CA ALA A 11 -3.75 -10.93 13.39
C ALA A 11 -3.82 -11.94 12.24
N LEU A 12 -2.99 -11.80 11.20
CA LEU A 12 -2.99 -12.72 10.05
C LEU A 12 -2.54 -14.13 10.45
N PRO A 13 -1.45 -14.34 11.22
CA PRO A 13 -1.12 -15.68 11.72
C PRO A 13 -2.21 -16.26 12.61
N ALA A 14 -2.85 -15.45 13.47
CA ALA A 14 -3.98 -15.88 14.29
C ALA A 14 -5.21 -16.29 13.45
N ALA A 15 -5.36 -15.71 12.26
CA ALA A 15 -6.38 -16.07 11.27
C ALA A 15 -5.96 -17.24 10.35
N GLY A 16 -4.78 -17.84 10.56
CA GLY A 16 -4.31 -19.03 9.85
C GLY A 16 -3.44 -18.76 8.62
N PHE A 17 -3.01 -17.52 8.39
CA PHE A 17 -2.10 -17.18 7.29
C PHE A 17 -0.63 -17.36 7.68
N THR A 18 0.19 -17.79 6.73
CA THR A 18 1.65 -17.71 6.86
C THR A 18 2.13 -16.38 6.31
N VAL A 19 2.75 -15.55 7.14
CA VAL A 19 3.10 -14.16 6.81
C VAL A 19 4.62 -13.98 6.78
N CYS A 20 5.09 -13.16 5.86
CA CYS A 20 6.43 -12.59 5.87
C CYS A 20 6.31 -11.08 5.61
N THR A 21 7.12 -10.28 6.31
CA THR A 21 7.24 -8.84 6.06
C THR A 21 8.50 -8.56 5.23
N VAL A 22 8.49 -7.46 4.49
CA VAL A 22 9.63 -7.01 3.68
C VAL A 22 10.15 -5.71 4.27
N ARG A 23 11.36 -5.75 4.83
CA ARG A 23 12.05 -4.52 5.26
C ARG A 23 12.66 -3.82 4.05
N LEU A 24 12.07 -2.71 3.66
CA LEU A 24 12.57 -1.88 2.56
C LEU A 24 13.85 -1.15 2.98
N PRO A 25 14.77 -0.86 2.03
CA PRO A 25 15.97 -0.08 2.32
C PRO A 25 15.63 1.37 2.67
N ASP A 26 16.55 2.04 3.36
CA ASP A 26 16.50 3.49 3.65
C ASP A 26 15.18 3.96 4.28
N ASP A 27 14.59 3.14 5.14
CA ASP A 27 13.28 3.39 5.78
C ASP A 27 12.18 3.78 4.77
N ALA A 28 12.26 3.27 3.53
CA ALA A 28 11.38 3.60 2.40
C ALA A 28 11.43 5.09 1.98
N LEU A 29 12.55 5.79 2.22
CA LEU A 29 12.75 7.17 1.75
C LEU A 29 13.66 7.27 0.51
N GLY A 30 14.30 6.17 0.13
CA GLY A 30 15.11 6.04 -1.08
C GLY A 30 14.30 5.95 -2.38
N ASP A 31 14.95 5.58 -3.48
CA ASP A 31 14.29 5.37 -4.78
C ASP A 31 13.36 4.14 -4.72
N ILE A 32 12.05 4.35 -4.90
CA ILE A 32 11.00 3.31 -4.89
C ILE A 32 11.30 2.21 -5.91
N GLN A 33 11.95 2.53 -7.04
CA GLN A 33 12.33 1.53 -8.04
C GLN A 33 13.36 0.53 -7.47
N THR A 34 14.24 1.00 -6.58
CA THR A 34 15.21 0.17 -5.87
C THR A 34 14.53 -0.64 -4.77
N ALA A 35 13.68 -0.01 -3.97
CA ALA A 35 12.89 -0.69 -2.94
C ALA A 35 12.03 -1.82 -3.54
N SER A 36 11.49 -1.61 -4.75
CA SER A 36 10.72 -2.62 -5.48
C SER A 36 11.49 -3.91 -5.77
N GLU A 37 12.82 -3.86 -5.88
CA GLU A 37 13.63 -5.07 -6.11
C GLU A 37 13.58 -6.02 -4.89
N TYR A 38 13.40 -5.48 -3.68
CA TYR A 38 13.20 -6.29 -2.46
C TYR A 38 11.87 -7.03 -2.51
N VAL A 39 10.80 -6.38 -3.01
CA VAL A 39 9.50 -7.03 -3.22
C VAL A 39 9.58 -8.08 -4.33
N VAL A 40 10.28 -7.81 -5.43
CA VAL A 40 10.54 -8.81 -6.49
C VAL A 40 11.21 -10.06 -5.90
N TYR A 41 12.25 -9.87 -5.09
CA TYR A 41 12.94 -10.97 -4.42
C TYR A 41 12.01 -11.73 -3.47
N ALA A 42 11.27 -11.02 -2.61
CA ALA A 42 10.35 -11.62 -1.64
C ALA A 42 9.27 -12.48 -2.31
N VAL A 43 8.57 -11.95 -3.32
CA VAL A 43 7.54 -12.69 -4.08
C VAL A 43 8.12 -13.95 -4.70
N ARG A 44 9.28 -13.85 -5.36
CA ARG A 44 9.95 -15.01 -5.97
C ARG A 44 10.33 -16.05 -4.92
N ARG A 45 10.89 -15.61 -3.79
CA ARG A 45 11.35 -16.48 -2.71
C ARG A 45 10.19 -17.20 -2.04
N MET A 46 9.14 -16.48 -1.66
CA MET A 46 7.96 -17.04 -1.02
C MET A 46 7.26 -18.03 -1.94
N ALA A 47 6.98 -17.66 -3.19
CA ALA A 47 6.35 -18.56 -4.15
C ALA A 47 7.18 -19.82 -4.42
N SER A 48 8.51 -19.70 -4.43
CA SER A 48 9.41 -20.86 -4.58
C SER A 48 9.40 -21.77 -3.35
N LEU A 49 9.26 -21.23 -2.13
CA LEU A 49 9.24 -22.00 -0.89
C LEU A 49 7.91 -22.72 -0.70
N THR A 50 6.80 -22.08 -1.08
CA THR A 50 5.45 -22.61 -0.87
C THR A 50 4.95 -23.44 -2.05
N GLY A 51 5.53 -23.27 -3.24
CA GLY A 51 5.02 -23.85 -4.48
C GLY A 51 3.67 -23.25 -4.91
N ARG A 52 3.26 -22.12 -4.32
CA ARG A 52 1.97 -21.45 -4.55
C ARG A 52 2.21 -20.02 -5.02
N LYS A 53 1.18 -19.41 -5.61
CA LYS A 53 1.13 -17.96 -5.69
C LYS A 53 1.08 -17.35 -4.28
N VAL A 54 1.44 -16.08 -4.17
CA VAL A 54 1.44 -15.33 -2.92
C VAL A 54 0.51 -14.12 -3.04
N ASP A 55 -0.04 -13.72 -1.90
CA ASP A 55 -0.79 -12.48 -1.77
C ASP A 55 0.14 -11.39 -1.24
N VAL A 56 -0.02 -10.17 -1.74
CA VAL A 56 0.84 -9.04 -1.37
C VAL A 56 -0.03 -7.90 -0.86
N ILE A 57 0.18 -7.53 0.40
CA ILE A 57 -0.47 -6.38 1.04
C ILE A 57 0.57 -5.26 1.14
N GLY A 58 0.20 -4.06 0.70
CA GLY A 58 0.98 -2.85 0.90
C GLY A 58 0.19 -1.81 1.70
N HIS A 59 0.89 -0.95 2.44
CA HIS A 59 0.31 0.22 3.09
C HIS A 59 1.06 1.48 2.68
N SER A 60 0.35 2.58 2.48
CA SER A 60 0.95 3.87 2.11
C SER A 60 1.82 3.75 0.86
N GLN A 61 2.99 4.38 0.87
CA GLN A 61 4.03 4.23 -0.16
C GLN A 61 4.31 2.76 -0.49
N GLY A 62 4.27 1.84 0.49
CA GLY A 62 4.54 0.40 0.32
C GLY A 62 3.59 -0.33 -0.63
N THR A 63 2.52 0.34 -1.07
CA THR A 63 1.61 -0.13 -2.11
C THR A 63 2.18 0.02 -3.52
N LEU A 64 3.15 0.93 -3.71
CA LEU A 64 3.74 1.24 -5.01
C LEU A 64 4.77 0.20 -5.44
N GLU A 65 5.55 -0.36 -4.53
CA GLU A 65 6.57 -1.38 -4.85
C GLU A 65 5.98 -2.65 -5.45
N PRO A 66 4.93 -3.27 -4.88
CA PRO A 66 4.33 -4.43 -5.52
C PRO A 66 3.76 -4.11 -6.89
N ARG A 67 3.12 -2.95 -7.10
CA ARG A 67 2.62 -2.55 -8.43
C ARG A 67 3.77 -2.37 -9.41
N TRP A 68 4.86 -1.72 -9.00
CA TRP A 68 6.06 -1.54 -9.81
C TRP A 68 6.69 -2.90 -10.17
N ALA A 69 6.81 -3.80 -9.19
CA ALA A 69 7.33 -5.16 -9.37
C ALA A 69 6.46 -5.98 -10.34
N ILE A 70 5.14 -5.96 -10.16
CA ILE A 70 4.16 -6.60 -11.05
C ILE A 70 4.35 -6.05 -12.46
N ARG A 71 4.38 -4.71 -12.63
CA ARG A 71 4.50 -4.08 -13.94
C ARG A 71 5.79 -4.47 -14.66
N TRP A 72 6.95 -4.34 -14.02
CA TRP A 72 8.25 -4.42 -14.70
C TRP A 72 8.92 -5.79 -14.65
N TRP A 73 8.40 -6.74 -13.86
CA TRP A 73 8.84 -8.14 -13.86
C TRP A 73 7.72 -9.11 -14.31
N PRO A 74 7.14 -8.93 -15.53
CA PRO A 74 5.95 -9.64 -15.97
C PRO A 74 6.07 -11.16 -15.96
N ARG A 75 7.24 -11.69 -16.30
CA ARG A 75 7.46 -13.15 -16.40
C ARG A 75 7.76 -13.79 -15.05
N SER A 76 8.34 -13.03 -14.12
CA SER A 76 8.83 -13.60 -12.87
C SER A 76 8.02 -13.24 -11.65
N VAL A 77 7.30 -12.12 -11.65
CA VAL A 77 6.47 -11.67 -10.53
C VAL A 77 5.00 -11.95 -10.81
N ARG A 78 4.42 -11.43 -11.91
CA ARG A 78 2.97 -11.55 -12.16
C ARG A 78 2.38 -12.96 -12.03
N PRO A 79 2.96 -14.03 -12.61
CA PRO A 79 2.37 -15.37 -12.48
C PRO A 79 2.48 -15.97 -11.08
N ARG A 80 3.18 -15.30 -10.14
CA ARG A 80 3.37 -15.72 -8.75
C ARG A 80 2.55 -14.92 -7.76
N VAL A 81 1.79 -13.91 -8.21
CA VAL A 81 0.90 -13.13 -7.35
C VAL A 81 -0.53 -13.60 -7.60
N ASP A 82 -1.29 -13.83 -6.53
CA ASP A 82 -2.74 -14.10 -6.63
C ASP A 82 -3.52 -12.82 -6.34
N ASP A 83 -3.33 -12.26 -5.15
CA ASP A 83 -3.91 -10.98 -4.75
C ASP A 83 -2.87 -9.88 -4.55
N TYR A 84 -3.23 -8.68 -4.99
CA TYR A 84 -2.61 -7.42 -4.58
C TYR A 84 -3.64 -6.59 -3.82
N ILE A 85 -3.30 -6.24 -2.58
CA ILE A 85 -4.16 -5.51 -1.67
C ILE A 85 -3.44 -4.23 -1.23
N SER A 86 -4.03 -3.08 -1.57
CA SER A 86 -3.51 -1.76 -1.24
C SER A 86 -4.31 -1.14 -0.10
N LEU A 87 -3.62 -0.72 0.96
CA LEU A 87 -4.18 0.08 2.05
C LEU A 87 -3.62 1.50 1.95
N ALA A 88 -4.48 2.52 1.83
CA ALA A 88 -4.07 3.91 1.69
C ALA A 88 -2.96 4.15 0.64
N GLY A 89 -3.11 3.63 -0.59
CA GLY A 89 -2.05 3.70 -1.60
C GLY A 89 -2.01 5.04 -2.35
N PRO A 90 -0.87 5.74 -2.47
CA PRO A 90 -0.76 7.02 -3.21
C PRO A 90 -0.60 6.80 -4.73
N HIS A 91 -1.51 6.05 -5.34
CA HIS A 91 -1.37 5.55 -6.73
C HIS A 91 -1.32 6.62 -7.81
N HIS A 92 -1.93 7.78 -7.55
CA HIS A 92 -1.92 8.94 -8.44
C HIS A 92 -1.26 10.16 -7.78
N GLY A 93 -0.46 9.91 -6.74
CA GLY A 93 0.31 10.91 -6.01
C GLY A 93 -0.48 11.62 -4.93
N VAL A 94 0.22 12.40 -4.12
CA VAL A 94 -0.38 13.07 -2.96
C VAL A 94 -0.02 14.54 -2.91
N VAL A 95 -0.98 15.37 -2.51
CA VAL A 95 -0.79 16.84 -2.44
C VAL A 95 0.35 17.25 -1.50
N GLY A 96 0.61 16.46 -0.45
CA GLY A 96 1.74 16.68 0.45
C GLY A 96 3.10 16.48 -0.23
N ALA A 97 3.19 15.52 -1.15
CA ALA A 97 4.38 15.31 -1.96
C ALA A 97 4.59 16.46 -2.94
N ASP A 98 3.53 16.91 -3.62
CA ASP A 98 3.57 18.07 -4.51
C ASP A 98 4.08 19.33 -3.80
N ALA A 99 3.61 19.58 -2.57
CA ALA A 99 4.08 20.69 -1.75
C ALA A 99 5.57 20.55 -1.35
N CYS A 100 5.99 19.34 -0.96
CA CYS A 100 7.38 19.08 -0.59
C CYS A 100 8.33 19.27 -1.77
N VAL A 101 8.01 18.75 -2.95
CA VAL A 101 8.86 18.89 -4.14
C VAL A 101 8.93 20.32 -4.64
N ALA A 102 7.85 21.09 -4.50
CA ALA A 102 7.82 22.52 -4.83
C ALA A 102 8.78 23.36 -3.95
N SER A 103 9.14 22.86 -2.75
CA SER A 103 10.15 23.49 -1.91
C SER A 103 11.60 23.33 -2.43
N GLY A 104 11.81 22.48 -3.43
CA GLY A 104 13.10 22.27 -4.10
C GLY A 104 14.07 21.33 -3.37
N ASN A 105 13.71 20.80 -2.20
CA ASN A 105 14.47 19.75 -1.52
C ASN A 105 13.51 18.79 -0.81
N CYS A 106 13.43 17.57 -1.30
CA CYS A 106 12.49 16.55 -0.81
C CYS A 106 13.10 15.15 -0.94
N TRP A 107 12.57 14.16 -0.22
CA TRP A 107 13.11 12.79 -0.25
C TRP A 107 12.85 12.09 -1.59
N PRO A 108 13.77 11.23 -2.08
CA PRO A 108 13.60 10.48 -3.32
C PRO A 108 12.22 9.82 -3.50
N ALA A 109 11.74 9.09 -2.50
CA ALA A 109 10.42 8.46 -2.55
C ALA A 109 9.29 9.49 -2.64
N VAL A 110 9.41 10.61 -1.93
CA VAL A 110 8.40 11.67 -1.95
C VAL A 110 8.38 12.38 -3.30
N TRP A 111 9.52 12.59 -3.95
CA TRP A 111 9.57 13.03 -5.34
C TRP A 111 8.80 12.11 -6.26
N GLN A 112 8.95 10.80 -6.07
CA GLN A 112 8.25 9.79 -6.87
C GLN A 112 6.76 9.69 -6.55
N MET A 113 6.31 10.14 -5.37
CA MET A 113 4.89 10.23 -5.00
C MET A 113 4.24 11.58 -5.34
N ALA A 114 4.96 12.53 -5.93
CA ALA A 114 4.34 13.74 -6.48
C ALA A 114 3.41 13.37 -7.65
N SER A 115 2.26 14.04 -7.76
CA SER A 115 1.23 13.71 -8.76
C SER A 115 1.71 13.85 -10.21
N HIS A 116 2.76 14.64 -10.40
CA HIS A 116 3.40 14.93 -11.68
C HIS A 116 4.76 14.22 -11.86
N SER A 117 5.07 13.23 -11.02
CA SER A 117 6.34 12.49 -11.08
C SER A 117 6.44 11.62 -12.34
N HIS A 118 7.66 11.51 -12.87
CA HIS A 118 7.96 10.58 -13.96
C HIS A 118 7.73 9.12 -13.52
N PHE A 119 7.94 8.80 -12.24
CA PHE A 119 7.68 7.50 -11.65
C PHE A 119 6.21 7.10 -11.75
N LEU A 120 5.27 7.93 -11.29
CA LEU A 120 3.84 7.60 -11.34
C LEU A 120 3.31 7.63 -12.76
N ALA A 121 3.79 8.56 -13.59
CA ALA A 121 3.50 8.53 -15.02
C ALA A 121 3.91 7.18 -15.63
N ALA A 122 5.13 6.72 -15.36
CA ALA A 122 5.63 5.43 -15.83
C ALA A 122 4.82 4.25 -15.30
N LEU A 123 4.49 4.24 -14.01
CA LEU A 123 3.72 3.18 -13.35
C LEU A 123 2.31 3.05 -13.96
N ASN A 124 1.65 4.17 -14.24
CA ASN A 124 0.25 4.22 -14.67
C ASN A 124 0.05 4.27 -16.20
N SER A 125 1.11 4.40 -17.01
CA SER A 125 1.03 4.68 -18.47
C SER A 125 0.30 3.68 -19.39
N VAL A 126 -0.19 2.52 -18.90
CA VAL A 126 -0.86 1.53 -19.78
C VAL A 126 -2.07 0.91 -19.08
N ASP A 127 -1.81 0.07 -18.10
CA ASP A 127 -2.79 -0.67 -17.34
C ASP A 127 -2.34 -0.64 -15.88
N GLU A 128 -3.24 -0.16 -15.02
CA GLU A 128 -2.98 -0.02 -13.59
C GLU A 128 -3.04 -1.37 -12.85
N THR A 129 -3.70 -2.37 -13.45
CA THR A 129 -3.97 -3.70 -12.90
C THR A 129 -3.55 -4.83 -13.86
N PRO A 130 -2.27 -4.92 -14.27
CA PRO A 130 -1.87 -5.79 -15.37
C PRO A 130 -1.76 -7.28 -14.98
N GLY A 131 -2.45 -8.12 -15.75
CA GLY A 131 -2.38 -9.58 -15.67
C GLY A 131 -3.56 -10.20 -14.92
N ALA A 132 -3.52 -11.52 -14.75
CA ALA A 132 -4.55 -12.27 -14.03
C ALA A 132 -4.25 -12.29 -12.52
N ILE A 133 -4.31 -11.11 -11.91
CA ILE A 133 -4.15 -10.85 -10.47
C ILE A 133 -5.43 -10.17 -9.98
N SER A 134 -5.86 -10.49 -8.77
CA SER A 134 -6.95 -9.82 -8.09
C SER A 134 -6.44 -8.53 -7.44
N TYR A 135 -6.97 -7.39 -7.85
CA TYR A 135 -6.56 -6.09 -7.29
C TYR A 135 -7.65 -5.53 -6.38
N THR A 136 -7.30 -5.25 -5.13
CA THR A 136 -8.16 -4.55 -4.17
C THR A 136 -7.44 -3.30 -3.69
N SER A 137 -8.09 -2.13 -3.78
CA SER A 137 -7.59 -0.89 -3.18
C SER A 137 -8.58 -0.40 -2.14
N ILE A 138 -8.10 -0.22 -0.91
CA ILE A 138 -8.87 0.23 0.24
C ILE A 138 -8.33 1.60 0.63
N PHE A 139 -9.23 2.54 0.88
CA PHE A 139 -8.87 3.90 1.28
C PHE A 139 -10.01 4.57 2.06
N SER A 140 -9.67 5.67 2.73
CA SER A 140 -10.59 6.44 3.55
C SER A 140 -10.65 7.90 3.14
N ASP A 141 -11.85 8.50 3.17
CA ASP A 141 -12.04 9.93 2.94
C ASP A 141 -11.40 10.80 4.02
N THR A 142 -11.19 10.24 5.21
CA THR A 142 -10.58 10.94 6.35
C THR A 142 -9.08 10.65 6.51
N ASP A 143 -8.45 10.00 5.52
CA ASP A 143 -6.99 9.86 5.45
C ASP A 143 -6.35 11.24 5.29
N GLU A 144 -5.49 11.64 6.22
CA GLU A 144 -4.87 12.96 6.25
C GLU A 144 -3.62 13.11 5.36
N LEU A 145 -3.11 12.02 4.79
CA LEU A 145 -1.88 11.99 3.99
C LEU A 145 -2.13 11.67 2.52
N VAL A 146 -3.03 10.72 2.23
CA VAL A 146 -3.32 10.25 0.87
C VAL A 146 -4.54 10.97 0.33
N GLN A 147 -4.30 12.21 -0.08
CA GLN A 147 -5.29 13.11 -0.64
C GLN A 147 -4.94 13.56 -2.06
N PRO A 148 -5.95 13.78 -2.94
CA PRO A 148 -7.38 13.86 -2.63
C PRO A 148 -8.13 12.51 -2.66
N SER A 149 -9.17 12.36 -1.84
CA SER A 149 -10.14 11.25 -1.89
C SER A 149 -11.35 11.53 -2.81
N GLU A 150 -11.53 12.78 -3.24
CA GLU A 150 -12.64 13.25 -4.09
C GLU A 150 -12.16 14.34 -5.09
N PRO A 151 -12.82 14.53 -6.26
CA PRO A 151 -13.90 13.71 -6.83
C PRO A 151 -13.41 12.38 -7.43
N VAL A 152 -12.10 12.25 -7.62
CA VAL A 152 -11.43 11.02 -8.06
C VAL A 152 -10.40 10.68 -7.00
N PRO A 153 -10.58 9.60 -6.22
CA PRO A 153 -9.64 9.23 -5.18
C PRO A 153 -8.28 8.89 -5.78
N THR A 154 -7.21 9.50 -5.28
CA THR A 154 -5.84 9.18 -5.71
C THR A 154 -5.47 7.71 -5.46
N ALA A 155 -6.07 7.11 -4.41
CA ALA A 155 -5.89 5.71 -4.05
C ALA A 155 -6.73 4.72 -4.88
N ALA A 156 -7.66 5.19 -5.72
CA ALA A 156 -8.39 4.29 -6.59
C ALA A 156 -7.50 3.79 -7.73
N LEU A 157 -7.72 2.55 -8.16
CA LEU A 157 -7.04 1.92 -9.28
C LEU A 157 -8.06 1.47 -10.33
N ARG A 158 -7.83 1.82 -11.60
CA ARG A 158 -8.64 1.33 -12.71
C ARG A 158 -8.52 -0.18 -12.83
N GLY A 159 -9.65 -0.88 -12.82
CA GLY A 159 -9.68 -2.34 -12.94
C GLY A 159 -9.62 -3.09 -11.60
N ALA A 160 -9.39 -2.39 -10.49
CA ALA A 160 -9.41 -2.95 -9.15
C ALA A 160 -10.82 -2.92 -8.54
N SER A 161 -11.02 -3.70 -7.47
CA SER A 161 -12.07 -3.43 -6.49
C SER A 161 -11.63 -2.28 -5.59
N ASN A 162 -12.21 -1.11 -5.81
CA ASN A 162 -11.93 0.09 -5.03
C ASN A 162 -12.95 0.20 -3.90
N VAL A 163 -12.51 0.06 -2.67
CA VAL A 163 -13.35 0.06 -1.47
C VAL A 163 -13.02 1.29 -0.64
N ARG A 164 -13.86 2.31 -0.76
CA ARG A 164 -13.87 3.45 0.15
C ARG A 164 -14.53 3.03 1.47
N VAL A 165 -13.87 3.25 2.60
CA VAL A 165 -14.42 2.86 3.92
C VAL A 165 -15.79 3.47 4.16
N GLN A 166 -16.00 4.73 3.76
CA GLN A 166 -17.25 5.46 3.96
C GLN A 166 -18.40 4.96 3.07
N ASP A 167 -18.12 4.30 1.95
CA ASP A 167 -19.15 3.65 1.13
C ASP A 167 -19.67 2.36 1.79
N VAL A 168 -18.82 1.71 2.60
CA VAL A 168 -19.21 0.53 3.40
C VAL A 168 -19.89 0.96 4.70
N CYS A 169 -19.29 1.92 5.41
CA CYS A 169 -19.73 2.40 6.71
C CYS A 169 -19.77 3.93 6.72
N PRO A 170 -20.90 4.53 6.32
CA PRO A 170 -21.04 5.99 6.25
C PRO A 170 -20.68 6.69 7.56
N GLY A 171 -19.83 7.71 7.47
CA GLY A 171 -19.40 8.52 8.61
C GLY A 171 -18.34 7.88 9.50
N ARG A 172 -17.82 6.69 9.17
CA ARG A 172 -16.71 6.07 9.91
C ARG A 172 -15.39 6.82 9.63
N PRO A 173 -14.75 7.42 10.64
CA PRO A 173 -13.44 8.03 10.46
C PRO A 173 -12.35 6.95 10.52
N VAL A 174 -11.50 6.91 9.50
CA VAL A 174 -10.28 6.11 9.48
C VAL A 174 -9.17 7.00 8.92
N HIS A 175 -8.17 7.29 9.73
CA HIS A 175 -7.02 8.10 9.34
C HIS A 175 -5.93 7.21 8.71
N HIS A 176 -4.86 7.79 8.17
CA HIS A 176 -3.90 7.09 7.30
C HIS A 176 -3.33 5.79 7.92
N VAL A 177 -2.81 5.87 9.15
CA VAL A 177 -2.27 4.70 9.85
C VAL A 177 -3.38 3.84 10.49
N GLY A 178 -4.54 4.43 10.78
CA GLY A 178 -5.70 3.71 11.30
C GLY A 178 -6.20 2.62 10.35
N GLU A 179 -5.93 2.71 9.03
CA GLU A 179 -6.24 1.61 8.11
C GLU A 179 -5.52 0.30 8.46
N LEU A 180 -4.41 0.34 9.22
CA LEU A 180 -3.69 -0.84 9.70
C LEU A 180 -4.33 -1.51 10.92
N ASP A 181 -5.29 -0.87 11.58
CA ASP A 181 -5.99 -1.45 12.74
C ASP A 181 -7.50 -1.39 12.64
N ASP A 182 -8.06 -0.79 11.60
CA ASP A 182 -9.50 -0.66 11.42
C ASP A 182 -10.19 -2.02 11.12
N GLY A 183 -11.27 -2.29 11.86
CA GLY A 183 -12.02 -3.55 11.73
C GLY A 183 -12.78 -3.73 10.40
N VAL A 184 -13.13 -2.65 9.70
CA VAL A 184 -13.77 -2.70 8.37
C VAL A 184 -12.71 -2.96 7.31
N VAL A 185 -11.59 -2.22 7.35
CA VAL A 185 -10.45 -2.45 6.44
C VAL A 185 -9.99 -3.90 6.55
N TRP A 186 -9.80 -4.41 7.76
CA TRP A 186 -9.49 -5.82 8.01
C TRP A 186 -10.48 -6.78 7.35
N ALA A 187 -11.78 -6.53 7.47
CA ALA A 187 -12.80 -7.41 6.89
C ALA A 187 -12.72 -7.45 5.35
N VAL A 188 -12.37 -6.34 4.71
CA VAL A 188 -12.16 -6.26 3.26
C VAL A 188 -10.88 -7.02 2.86
N VAL A 189 -9.80 -6.88 3.63
CA VAL A 189 -8.57 -7.67 3.42
C VAL A 189 -8.85 -9.17 3.51
N ILE A 190 -9.53 -9.62 4.57
CA ILE A 190 -9.87 -11.04 4.73
C ILE A 190 -10.78 -11.52 3.61
N ASP A 191 -11.73 -10.70 3.14
CA ASP A 191 -12.57 -11.05 2.01
C ASP A 191 -11.75 -11.28 0.73
N ALA A 192 -10.77 -10.43 0.43
CA ALA A 192 -9.83 -10.63 -0.68
C ALA A 192 -9.02 -11.93 -0.52
N LEU A 193 -8.40 -12.14 0.65
CA LEU A 193 -7.50 -13.28 0.89
C LEU A 193 -8.20 -14.65 0.90
N THR A 194 -9.53 -14.69 1.09
CA THR A 194 -10.26 -15.95 1.30
C THR A 194 -11.21 -16.31 0.15
N HIS A 195 -11.29 -15.49 -0.89
CA HIS A 195 -12.18 -15.72 -2.03
C HIS A 195 -11.47 -15.57 -3.37
N PRO A 196 -11.94 -16.28 -4.42
CA PRO A 196 -11.50 -16.01 -5.78
C PRO A 196 -11.89 -14.59 -6.24
N GLY A 197 -10.93 -13.90 -6.85
CA GLY A 197 -11.10 -12.52 -7.33
C GLY A 197 -10.90 -11.49 -6.21
N PRO A 198 -10.93 -10.19 -6.53
CA PRO A 198 -10.71 -9.14 -5.54
C PRO A 198 -11.85 -9.08 -4.52
N ALA A 199 -11.66 -8.27 -3.48
CA ALA A 199 -12.67 -8.08 -2.44
C ALA A 199 -14.00 -7.60 -3.02
N LYS A 200 -15.12 -7.98 -2.39
CA LYS A 200 -16.46 -7.54 -2.72
C LYS A 200 -17.19 -7.09 -1.46
N VAL A 201 -17.60 -5.83 -1.45
CA VAL A 201 -18.40 -5.26 -0.35
C VAL A 201 -19.64 -6.10 -0.06
N SER A 202 -20.27 -6.68 -1.08
CA SER A 202 -21.46 -7.53 -0.92
C SER A 202 -21.23 -8.83 -0.15
N ARG A 203 -19.97 -9.25 0.08
CA ARG A 203 -19.62 -10.44 0.88
C ARG A 203 -19.29 -10.09 2.34
N LEU A 204 -19.18 -8.80 2.66
CA LEU A 204 -18.88 -8.38 4.02
C LEU A 204 -20.04 -8.74 4.96
N PRO A 205 -19.75 -9.12 6.21
CA PRO A 205 -20.77 -9.38 7.22
C PRO A 205 -21.69 -8.17 7.42
N GLY A 206 -23.00 -8.41 7.61
CA GLY A 206 -23.98 -7.33 7.80
C GLY A 206 -23.73 -6.46 9.04
N ASP A 207 -22.91 -6.93 9.97
CA ASP A 207 -22.49 -6.23 11.18
C ASP A 207 -21.09 -5.58 11.06
N VAL A 208 -20.48 -5.56 9.88
CA VAL A 208 -19.08 -5.15 9.68
C VAL A 208 -18.78 -3.76 10.26
N CYS A 209 -19.72 -2.81 10.19
CA CYS A 209 -19.54 -1.46 10.72
C CYS A 209 -19.47 -1.38 12.26
N THR A 210 -19.88 -2.44 12.96
CA THR A 210 -19.73 -2.54 14.42
C THR A 210 -18.31 -2.93 14.84
N ARG A 211 -17.52 -3.51 13.92
CA ARG A 211 -16.14 -3.93 14.18
C ARG A 211 -15.26 -2.71 14.30
N GLN A 212 -14.66 -2.54 15.47
CA GLN A 212 -13.84 -1.37 15.76
C GLN A 212 -12.41 -1.59 15.27
N LEU A 213 -11.80 -2.70 15.69
CA LEU A 213 -10.40 -2.99 15.42
C LEU A 213 -10.20 -4.35 14.74
N VAL A 214 -9.02 -4.53 14.17
CA VAL A 214 -8.45 -5.83 13.79
C VAL A 214 -8.56 -6.80 14.98
N PRO A 215 -8.92 -8.08 14.76
CA PRO A 215 -9.06 -9.06 15.84
C PRO A 215 -7.81 -9.20 16.70
N GLY A 216 -8.00 -9.20 18.02
CA GLY A 216 -6.92 -9.33 19.00
C GLY A 216 -6.31 -8.00 19.46
N GLU A 217 -6.61 -6.90 18.78
CA GLU A 217 -6.14 -5.57 19.18
C GLU A 217 -7.11 -4.84 20.12
N THR A 218 -6.58 -3.89 20.87
CA THR A 218 -7.30 -3.03 21.82
C THR A 218 -7.09 -1.58 21.43
N TYR A 219 -7.96 -0.66 21.89
CA TYR A 219 -7.74 0.77 21.63
C TYR A 219 -6.38 1.28 22.12
N GLN A 220 -5.88 0.72 23.22
CA GLN A 220 -4.57 1.10 23.74
C GLN A 220 -3.42 0.61 22.85
N SER A 221 -3.49 -0.64 22.36
CA SER A 221 -2.47 -1.17 21.46
C SER A 221 -2.52 -0.51 20.09
N ALA A 222 -3.71 -0.24 19.58
CA ALA A 222 -3.93 0.56 18.38
C ALA A 222 -3.32 1.96 18.53
N PHE A 223 -3.67 2.70 19.58
CA PHE A 223 -3.11 4.03 19.85
C PHE A 223 -1.57 4.00 19.93
N ASN A 224 -1.00 3.05 20.68
CA ASN A 224 0.45 2.92 20.81
C ASN A 224 1.13 2.60 19.47
N GLY A 225 0.52 1.73 18.66
CA GLY A 225 1.02 1.34 17.35
C GLY A 225 1.03 2.51 16.37
N ASN A 226 -0.09 3.23 16.28
CA ASN A 226 -0.20 4.45 15.48
C ASN A 226 0.84 5.48 15.90
N PHE A 227 0.90 5.80 17.19
CA PHE A 227 1.83 6.78 17.73
C PHE A 227 3.28 6.42 17.38
N ALA A 228 3.67 5.17 17.63
CA ALA A 228 5.02 4.71 17.38
C ALA A 228 5.38 4.69 15.89
N LEU A 229 4.42 4.37 15.00
CA LEU A 229 4.66 4.41 13.56
C LEU A 229 4.86 5.85 13.06
N TYR A 230 4.00 6.79 13.46
CA TYR A 230 4.19 8.21 13.11
C TYR A 230 5.50 8.77 13.67
N SER A 231 5.85 8.45 14.93
CA SER A 231 7.13 8.88 15.51
C SER A 231 8.32 8.33 14.73
N HIS A 232 8.31 7.04 14.37
CA HIS A 232 9.40 6.48 13.57
C HIS A 232 9.48 7.04 12.16
N ALA A 233 8.33 7.32 11.53
CA ALA A 233 8.32 7.98 10.23
C ALA A 233 8.95 9.38 10.34
N ALA A 234 8.58 10.18 11.34
CA ALA A 234 9.16 11.50 11.57
C ALA A 234 10.69 11.43 11.77
N GLU A 235 11.17 10.52 12.61
CA GLU A 235 12.60 10.31 12.79
C GLU A 235 13.31 9.85 11.49
N ALA A 236 12.66 9.00 10.68
CA ALA A 236 13.22 8.57 9.41
C ALA A 236 13.39 9.77 8.47
N PHE A 237 12.39 10.64 8.37
CA PHE A 237 12.48 11.88 7.60
C PHE A 237 13.61 12.79 8.10
N GLU A 238 13.80 12.94 9.42
CA GLU A 238 14.88 13.74 9.99
C GLU A 238 16.28 13.19 9.67
N ARG A 239 16.44 11.86 9.63
CA ARG A 239 17.74 11.21 9.43
C ARG A 239 18.14 11.07 7.97
N HIS A 240 17.19 11.05 7.03
CA HIS A 240 17.48 10.85 5.61
C HIS A 240 17.62 12.19 4.88
N PRO A 241 18.70 12.39 4.11
CA PRO A 241 18.87 13.63 3.35
C PRO A 241 17.88 13.69 2.18
N GLY A 242 17.34 14.88 1.93
CA GLY A 242 16.57 15.17 0.72
C GLY A 242 17.46 15.29 -0.52
N VAL A 243 16.80 15.27 -1.68
CA VAL A 243 17.37 15.51 -3.01
C VAL A 243 16.62 16.65 -3.70
N ARG A 244 17.25 17.25 -4.72
CA ARG A 244 16.69 18.41 -5.44
C ARG A 244 15.86 18.06 -6.67
N SER A 245 15.79 16.79 -7.03
CA SER A 245 15.07 16.31 -8.19
C SER A 245 14.68 14.85 -8.00
N GLU A 246 13.62 14.44 -8.69
CA GLU A 246 13.22 13.05 -8.77
C GLU A 246 14.37 12.15 -9.27
N PRO A 247 14.57 10.96 -8.66
CA PRO A 247 15.47 9.96 -9.19
C PRO A 247 15.10 9.59 -10.65
N PRO A 248 16.08 9.47 -11.55
CA PRO A 248 15.79 9.11 -12.93
C PRO A 248 15.17 7.71 -13.04
N LEU A 249 14.24 7.55 -13.98
CA LEU A 249 13.68 6.24 -14.28
C LEU A 249 14.77 5.23 -14.67
N ARG A 250 14.61 4.00 -14.16
CA ARG A 250 15.42 2.85 -14.56
C ARG A 250 15.29 2.61 -16.05
N PRO A 251 16.32 2.08 -16.74
CA PRO A 251 16.31 1.92 -18.19
C PRO A 251 15.09 1.19 -18.75
N TYR A 252 14.56 0.19 -18.03
CA TYR A 252 13.39 -0.57 -18.46
C TYR A 252 12.07 0.22 -18.42
N ALA A 253 12.03 1.34 -17.70
CA ALA A 253 10.86 2.21 -17.58
C ALA A 253 10.99 3.51 -18.39
N ARG A 254 12.17 3.78 -18.99
CA ARG A 254 12.39 4.97 -19.82
C ARG A 254 11.48 4.93 -21.05
N GLY A 255 10.71 6.02 -21.26
CA GLY A 255 9.72 6.13 -22.33
C GLY A 255 8.27 5.93 -21.88
N HIS A 256 8.05 5.69 -20.59
CA HIS A 256 6.71 5.57 -20.01
C HIS A 256 6.35 6.70 -19.03
N GLY A 257 7.34 7.45 -18.55
CA GLY A 257 7.14 8.59 -17.66
C GLY A 257 7.49 9.91 -18.29
#